data_AF-A0A0F7P9C6-F1
#
_entry.id   AF-A0A0F7P9C6-F1
#
_cell.length_a   1.000
_cell.length_b   1.000
_cell.length_c   1.000
_cell.angle_alpha   90.00
_cell.angle_beta   90.00
_cell.angle_gamma   90.00
#
_symmetry.space_group_name_H-M   'P 1'
#
loop_
_entity.id
_entity.type
_entity.pdbx_description
1 polymer ?
#
loop_
_entity_poly.entity_id
_entity_poly.type
_entity_poly.pdbx_seq_one_letter_code
_entity_poly.pdbx_strand_id
1 'polypeptide(L)'
;MGRTNPTYRDLLERVEGRWEPYRRGLRRDDKPHFDRLFGHARTHADASGLQNHDDPMAAILLSVALEQEKEIAALSARVAALEAAIEDSSGERG
;
A
#
# COMPACT_ATOMS: atom_id res chain seq x y z
N MET A 1 35.92 -9.81 -2.32
CA MET A 1 34.68 -10.07 -3.07
C MET A 1 33.79 -8.84 -2.94
N GLY A 2 33.47 -8.20 -4.05
CA GLY A 2 32.80 -6.89 -4.10
C GLY A 2 31.40 -6.95 -3.49
N ARG A 3 31.10 -5.97 -2.63
CA ARG A 3 29.77 -5.79 -2.03
C ARG A 3 28.83 -5.30 -3.12
N THR A 4 28.09 -6.18 -3.76
CA THR A 4 26.92 -5.79 -4.56
C THR A 4 26.00 -5.00 -3.64
N ASN A 5 25.68 -3.76 -4.00
CA ASN A 5 24.77 -2.94 -3.21
C ASN A 5 23.40 -3.65 -3.22
N PRO A 6 22.79 -3.93 -2.05
CA PRO A 6 21.50 -4.61 -2.02
C PRO A 6 20.47 -3.81 -2.82
N THR A 7 19.69 -4.50 -3.63
CA THR A 7 18.62 -3.89 -4.40
C THR A 7 17.50 -3.44 -3.46
N TYR A 8 16.63 -2.53 -3.92
CA TYR A 8 15.40 -2.18 -3.18
C TYR A 8 14.59 -3.43 -2.79
N ARG A 9 14.54 -4.43 -3.68
CA ARG A 9 13.87 -5.71 -3.42
C ARG A 9 14.51 -6.45 -2.26
N ASP A 10 15.85 -6.56 -2.21
CA ASP A 10 16.55 -7.22 -1.11
C ASP A 10 16.32 -6.50 0.22
N LEU A 11 16.28 -5.17 0.20
CA LEU A 11 15.98 -4.34 1.37
C LEU A 11 14.54 -4.53 1.83
N LEU A 12 13.59 -4.61 0.91
CA LEU A 12 12.18 -4.84 1.18
C LEU A 12 11.94 -6.22 1.80
N GLU A 13 12.52 -7.27 1.23
CA GLU A 13 12.43 -8.63 1.78
C GLU A 13 13.04 -8.70 3.19
N ARG A 14 14.18 -8.03 3.40
CA ARG A 14 14.80 -7.93 4.74
C ARG A 14 13.90 -7.20 5.73
N VAL A 15 13.27 -6.11 5.31
CA VAL A 15 12.32 -5.37 6.15
C VAL A 15 11.13 -6.26 6.49
N GLU A 16 10.47 -6.85 5.50
CA GLU A 16 9.30 -7.72 5.68
C GLU A 16 9.61 -8.87 6.65
N GLY A 17 10.76 -9.53 6.48
CA GLY A 17 11.21 -10.58 7.39
C GLY A 17 11.39 -10.13 8.85
N ARG A 18 11.78 -8.86 9.09
CA ARG A 18 11.83 -8.30 10.46
C ARG A 18 10.45 -8.10 11.07
N TRP A 19 9.41 -7.94 10.26
CA TRP A 19 8.04 -7.74 10.73
C TRP A 19 7.23 -9.05 10.81
N GLU A 20 7.77 -10.20 10.39
CA GLU A 20 7.09 -11.49 10.54
C GLU A 20 6.61 -11.81 11.98
N PRO A 21 7.37 -11.53 13.06
CA PRO A 21 6.87 -11.70 14.42
C PRO A 21 5.63 -10.85 14.72
N TYR A 22 5.60 -9.60 14.22
CA TYR A 22 4.44 -8.71 14.35
C TYR A 22 3.23 -9.28 13.60
N ARG A 23 3.43 -9.68 12.34
CA ARG A 23 2.41 -10.32 11.50
C ARG A 23 1.83 -11.58 12.17
N ARG A 24 2.67 -12.40 12.80
CA ARG A 24 2.22 -13.59 13.52
C ARG A 24 1.30 -13.26 14.69
N GLY A 25 1.55 -12.14 15.38
CA GLY A 25 0.74 -11.64 16.51
C GLY A 25 -0.57 -10.96 16.11
N LEU A 26 -0.76 -10.60 14.84
CA LEU A 26 -2.00 -10.01 14.35
C LEU A 26 -3.18 -10.99 14.38
N ARG A 27 -4.40 -10.45 14.53
CA ARG A 27 -5.64 -11.22 14.35
C ARG A 27 -5.70 -11.75 12.92
N ARG A 28 -6.41 -12.86 12.72
CA ARG A 28 -6.54 -13.50 11.40
C ARG A 28 -7.04 -12.52 10.33
N ASP A 29 -7.96 -11.64 10.69
CA ASP A 29 -8.58 -10.68 9.77
C ASP A 29 -7.65 -9.53 9.40
N ASP A 30 -6.66 -9.21 10.24
CA ASP A 30 -5.70 -8.12 9.99
C ASP A 30 -4.52 -8.56 9.10
N LYS A 31 -4.22 -9.87 9.05
CA LYS A 31 -3.09 -10.41 8.29
C LYS A 31 -3.15 -10.08 6.79
N PRO A 32 -4.30 -10.22 6.09
CA PRO A 32 -4.41 -9.82 4.69
C PRO A 32 -4.23 -8.32 4.47
N HIS A 33 -4.52 -7.47 5.45
CA HIS A 33 -4.28 -6.02 5.35
C HIS A 33 -2.79 -5.72 5.50
N PHE A 34 -2.12 -6.39 6.45
CA PHE A 34 -0.67 -6.30 6.61
C PHE A 34 0.07 -6.75 5.33
N ASP A 35 -0.32 -7.89 4.75
CA ASP A 35 0.30 -8.43 3.53
C ASP A 35 0.17 -7.46 2.35
N ARG A 36 -0.95 -6.74 2.26
CA ARG A 36 -1.17 -5.70 1.25
C ARG A 36 -0.21 -4.53 1.36
N LEU A 37 0.21 -4.13 2.56
CA LEU A 37 1.19 -3.04 2.75
C LEU A 37 2.49 -3.33 1.99
N PHE A 38 3.05 -4.53 2.15
CA PHE A 38 4.25 -4.94 1.43
C PHE A 38 3.99 -5.18 -0.06
N GLY A 39 2.76 -5.53 -0.44
CA GLY A 39 2.29 -5.52 -1.83
C GLY A 39 2.42 -4.14 -2.49
N HIS A 40 1.89 -3.09 -1.84
CA HIS A 40 1.98 -1.71 -2.31
C HIS A 40 3.43 -1.24 -2.46
N ALA A 41 4.28 -1.57 -1.48
CA ALA A 41 5.71 -1.24 -1.57
C ALA A 41 6.42 -1.90 -2.77
N ARG A 42 6.06 -3.14 -3.13
CA ARG A 42 6.64 -3.81 -4.33
C ARG A 42 6.25 -3.13 -5.63
N THR A 43 5.02 -2.61 -5.75
CA THR A 43 4.54 -1.88 -6.94
C THR A 43 5.40 -0.64 -7.24
N HIS A 44 6.02 -0.06 -6.21
CA HIS A 44 6.85 1.14 -6.32
C HIS A 44 8.37 0.87 -6.32
N ALA A 45 8.77 -0.38 -6.55
CA ALA A 45 10.17 -0.77 -6.61
C ALA A 45 10.95 -0.04 -7.72
N ASP A 46 10.32 0.22 -8.87
CA ASP A 46 10.95 0.89 -10.01
C ASP A 46 11.14 2.40 -9.78
N ALA A 47 10.29 3.03 -8.97
CA ALA A 47 10.41 4.44 -8.59
C ALA A 47 11.45 4.66 -7.47
N SER A 48 11.66 3.64 -6.63
CA SER A 48 12.53 3.71 -5.45
C SER A 48 14.01 3.55 -5.77
N GLY A 49 14.38 3.11 -6.98
CA GLY A 49 15.77 3.00 -7.44
C GLY A 49 16.51 4.34 -7.61
N LEU A 50 15.80 5.48 -7.45
CA LEU A 50 16.32 6.84 -7.60
C LEU A 50 16.84 7.46 -6.29
N GLN A 51 16.60 6.84 -5.13
CA GLN A 51 17.00 7.38 -3.83
C GLN A 51 18.04 6.46 -3.16
N ASN A 52 19.19 7.02 -2.79
CA ASN A 52 20.18 6.32 -1.97
C ASN A 52 19.52 5.84 -0.67
N HIS A 53 19.58 4.53 -0.42
CA HIS A 53 18.80 3.84 0.61
C HIS A 53 19.39 3.97 2.02
N ASP A 54 19.53 5.19 2.54
CA ASP A 54 19.86 5.36 3.96
C ASP A 54 18.69 4.94 4.87
N ASP A 55 17.44 5.05 4.37
CA ASP A 55 16.24 4.55 5.05
C ASP A 55 15.25 3.84 4.10
N PRO A 56 15.31 2.50 4.00
CA PRO A 56 14.35 1.72 3.23
C PRO A 56 12.92 1.80 3.77
N MET A 57 12.73 2.03 5.07
CA MET A 57 11.38 2.11 5.66
C MET A 57 10.62 3.34 5.19
N ALA A 58 11.30 4.49 5.06
CA ALA A 58 10.67 5.70 4.53
C ALA A 58 10.09 5.50 3.13
N ALA A 59 10.86 4.85 2.24
CA ALA A 59 10.40 4.54 0.88
C ALA A 59 9.22 3.55 0.87
N ILE A 60 9.24 2.55 1.75
CA ILE A 60 8.14 1.58 1.92
C ILE A 60 6.87 2.30 2.38
N LEU A 61 6.97 3.10 3.44
CA LEU A 61 5.83 3.81 4.01
C LEU A 61 5.23 4.82 3.04
N LEU A 62 6.08 5.54 2.27
CA LEU A 62 5.60 6.45 1.23
C LEU A 62 4.85 5.70 0.11
N SER A 63 5.37 4.56 -0.32
CA SER A 63 4.72 3.72 -1.33
C SER A 63 3.36 3.20 -0.85
N VAL A 64 3.29 2.75 0.41
CA VAL A 64 2.06 2.33 1.06
C VAL A 64 1.05 3.48 1.11
N ALA A 65 1.47 4.64 1.59
CA ALA A 65 0.60 5.82 1.71
C ALA A 65 0.05 6.28 0.36
N LEU A 66 0.88 6.25 -0.69
CA LEU A 66 0.47 6.64 -2.04
C LEU A 66 -0.61 5.72 -2.61
N GLU A 67 -0.46 4.40 -2.43
CA GLU A 67 -1.47 3.44 -2.90
C GLU A 67 -2.76 3.53 -2.08
N GLN A 68 -2.66 3.77 -0.77
CA GLN A 68 -3.82 3.99 0.08
C GLN A 68 -4.57 5.27 -0.32
N GLU A 69 -3.87 6.35 -0.64
CA GLU A 69 -4.48 7.60 -1.12
C GLU A 69 -5.27 7.37 -2.42
N LYS A 70 -4.71 6.58 -3.36
CA LYS A 70 -5.42 6.20 -4.60
C LYS A 70 -6.68 5.38 -4.32
N GLU A 71 -6.61 4.42 -3.40
CA GLU A 71 -7.77 3.61 -3.02
C GLU A 71 -8.87 4.45 -2.35
N ILE A 72 -8.49 5.37 -1.46
CA ILE A 72 -9.40 6.32 -0.83
C ILE A 72 -10.08 7.20 -1.88
N ALA A 73 -9.33 7.76 -2.82
CA ALA A 73 -9.88 8.60 -3.89
C ALA A 73 -10.88 7.81 -4.76
N ALA A 74 -10.54 6.58 -5.14
CA ALA A 74 -11.41 5.71 -5.94
C ALA A 74 -12.70 5.33 -5.20
N LEU A 75 -12.60 4.97 -3.92
CA LEU A 75 -13.76 4.65 -3.08
C LEU A 75 -14.66 5.88 -2.88
N SER A 76 -14.06 7.05 -2.64
CA SER A 76 -14.79 8.31 -2.46
C SER A 76 -15.57 8.68 -3.73
N ALA A 77 -14.95 8.56 -4.90
CA ALA A 77 -15.63 8.79 -6.18
C ALA A 77 -16.78 7.80 -6.42
N ARG A 78 -16.59 6.53 -6.05
CA ARG A 78 -17.63 5.51 -6.17
C ARG A 78 -18.81 5.79 -5.22
N VAL A 79 -18.54 6.20 -3.99
CA VAL A 79 -19.59 6.58 -3.03
C VAL A 79 -20.40 7.75 -3.57
N ALA A 80 -19.73 8.83 -4.01
CA ALA A 80 -20.41 9.99 -4.58
C ALA A 80 -21.29 9.63 -5.80
N ALA A 81 -20.81 8.75 -6.68
CA ALA A 81 -21.58 8.28 -7.83
C ALA A 81 -22.81 7.45 -7.43
N LEU A 82 -22.70 6.62 -6.39
CA LEU A 82 -23.82 5.84 -5.87
C LEU A 82 -24.86 6.72 -5.17
N GLU A 83 -24.41 7.71 -4.41
CA GLU A 83 -25.28 8.70 -3.76
C GLU A 83 -26.09 9.49 -4.79
N ALA A 84 -25.43 10.01 -5.84
CA ALA A 84 -26.10 10.70 -6.94
C ALA A 84 -27.16 9.83 -7.65
N ALA A 85 -26.83 8.56 -7.94
CA ALA A 85 -27.77 7.64 -8.57
C ALA A 85 -29.00 7.33 -7.70
N ILE A 86 -28.83 7.29 -6.38
CA ILE A 86 -29.93 7.10 -5.43
C ILE A 86 -30.85 8.34 -5.43
N GLU A 87 -30.27 9.54 -5.42
CA GLU A 87 -31.01 10.80 -5.48
C GLU A 87 -31.85 10.92 -6.77
N ASP A 88 -31.24 10.67 -7.93
CA ASP A 88 -31.92 10.70 -9.23
C ASP A 88 -33.11 9.72 -9.26
N SER A 89 -32.90 8.48 -8.79
CA SER A 89 -33.95 7.44 -8.76
C SER A 89 -35.08 7.71 -7.74
N SER A 90 -34.86 8.64 -6.80
CA SER A 90 -35.83 9.08 -5.81
C SER A 90 -36.62 10.30 -6.31
N GLY A 91 -35.98 11.17 -7.10
CA GLY A 91 -36.63 12.32 -7.75
C GLY A 91 -37.60 11.94 -8.87
N GLU A 92 -37.38 10.82 -9.56
CA GLU A 92 -38.29 10.32 -10.61
C GLU A 92 -39.60 9.70 -10.08
N ARG A 93 -39.73 9.49 -8.77
CA ARG A 93 -40.91 8.85 -8.14
C ARG A 93 -41.86 9.81 -7.41
N GLY A 94 -41.55 11.11 -7.39
CA GLY A 94 -42.39 12.16 -6.76
C GLY A 94 -43.14 12.99 -7.80
#